data_AF-A0AAF0M1N2-F1
#
_entry.id   AF-A0AAF0M1N2-F1
#
_cell.length_a   1.000
_cell.length_b   1.000
_cell.length_c   1.000
_cell.angle_alpha   90.00
_cell.angle_beta   90.00
_cell.angle_gamma   90.00
#
_symmetry.space_group_name_H-M   'P 1'
#
loop_
_entity.id
_entity.type
_entity.pdbx_description
1 polymer ?
#
loop_
_entity_poly.entity_id
_entity_poly.type
_entity_poly.pdbx_seq_one_letter_code
_entity_poly.pdbx_strand_id
1 'polypeptide(L)'
;MARWEPGARERLVLAAVDLFTEQGYDATTVTEIAERAGVTKSTFFRHFPDKRELLVAGQETLSRLLAEGITAAPADASPLEAVAAGLERASGEMGPRNRELGPRLKAAVAASTELQERDALKSVGMAAAMTSALLERGVPETTAHLASEMGVLAFKQGYARWSEGERSDDDGLARHALDVLQELRTATAALG
;
A
#
# COMPACT_ATOMS: atom_id res chain seq x y z
N MET A 1 -19.70 -5.33 27.70
CA MET A 1 -18.75 -6.01 26.82
C MET A 1 -18.99 -5.57 25.38
N ALA A 2 -18.52 -4.37 24.99
CA ALA A 2 -18.47 -3.96 23.59
C ALA A 2 -17.09 -4.35 23.04
N ARG A 3 -16.98 -5.59 22.58
CA ARG A 3 -15.79 -6.08 21.87
C ARG A 3 -15.80 -5.33 20.53
N TRP A 4 -14.83 -4.45 20.31
CA TRP A 4 -14.67 -3.68 19.07
C TRP A 4 -14.74 -4.66 17.88
N GLU A 5 -15.88 -4.69 17.19
CA GLU A 5 -15.96 -5.40 15.93
C GLU A 5 -15.26 -4.55 14.88
N PRO A 6 -14.36 -5.13 14.06
CA PRO A 6 -13.79 -4.45 12.91
C PRO A 6 -14.92 -3.85 12.07
N GLY A 7 -14.74 -2.63 11.54
CA GLY A 7 -15.75 -2.00 10.71
C GLY A 7 -16.11 -2.87 9.50
N ALA A 8 -17.33 -2.74 8.96
CA ALA A 8 -17.81 -3.58 7.85
C ALA A 8 -16.83 -3.64 6.66
N ARG A 9 -16.17 -2.51 6.36
CA ARG A 9 -15.15 -2.41 5.32
C ARG A 9 -13.93 -3.31 5.59
N GLU A 10 -13.44 -3.35 6.83
CA GLU A 10 -12.29 -4.18 7.21
C GLU A 10 -12.64 -5.66 7.18
N ARG A 11 -13.84 -6.03 7.66
CA ARG A 11 -14.32 -7.43 7.60
C ARG A 11 -14.45 -7.93 6.16
N LEU A 12 -14.90 -7.08 5.25
CA LEU A 12 -14.99 -7.40 3.83
C LEU A 12 -13.61 -7.68 3.20
N VAL A 13 -12.60 -6.87 3.54
CA VAL A 13 -11.22 -7.08 3.05
C VAL A 13 -10.65 -8.40 3.60
N LEU A 14 -10.81 -8.66 4.90
CA LEU A 14 -10.34 -9.90 5.51
C LEU A 14 -11.02 -11.13 4.88
N ALA A 15 -12.34 -11.11 4.74
CA ALA A 15 -13.10 -12.19 4.12
C ALA A 15 -12.65 -12.46 2.68
N ALA A 16 -12.38 -11.41 1.90
CA ALA A 16 -11.88 -11.57 0.54
C ALA A 16 -10.48 -12.18 0.49
N VAL A 17 -9.54 -11.72 1.32
CA VAL A 17 -8.18 -12.28 1.35
C VAL A 17 -8.22 -13.77 1.74
N ASP A 18 -9.04 -14.14 2.71
CA ASP A 18 -9.21 -15.53 3.11
C ASP A 18 -9.78 -16.38 1.97
N LEU A 19 -10.88 -15.95 1.35
CA LEU A 19 -11.50 -16.67 0.23
C LEU A 19 -10.58 -16.76 -1.00
N PHE A 20 -9.87 -15.69 -1.34
CA PHE A 20 -8.91 -15.69 -2.45
C PHE A 20 -7.78 -16.70 -2.19
N THR A 21 -7.40 -16.91 -0.93
CA THR A 21 -6.39 -17.91 -0.55
C THR A 21 -6.97 -19.32 -0.55
N GLU A 22 -8.21 -19.50 -0.11
CA GLU A 22 -8.90 -20.79 0.01
C GLU A 22 -9.24 -21.40 -1.37
N GLN A 23 -9.78 -20.60 -2.29
CA GLN A 23 -10.35 -21.12 -3.55
C GLN A 23 -9.93 -20.32 -4.79
N GLY A 24 -9.09 -19.31 -4.64
CA GLY A 24 -8.64 -18.45 -5.73
C GLY A 24 -9.57 -17.25 -5.99
N TYR A 25 -9.00 -16.22 -6.63
CA TYR A 25 -9.72 -14.98 -6.93
C TYR A 25 -10.91 -15.21 -7.87
N ASP A 26 -10.71 -15.95 -8.97
CA ASP A 26 -11.75 -16.12 -10.01
C ASP A 26 -12.97 -16.91 -9.50
N ALA A 27 -12.74 -17.93 -8.68
CA ALA A 27 -13.81 -18.74 -8.08
C ALA A 27 -14.58 -18.02 -6.96
N THR A 28 -14.07 -16.90 -6.45
CA THR A 28 -14.70 -16.17 -5.34
C THR A 28 -15.68 -15.12 -5.83
N THR A 29 -16.89 -15.12 -5.26
CA THR A 29 -17.98 -14.19 -5.57
C THR A 29 -18.17 -13.12 -4.49
N VAL A 30 -18.75 -11.98 -4.89
CA VAL A 30 -19.15 -10.90 -3.96
C VAL A 30 -20.13 -11.40 -2.88
N THR A 31 -20.99 -12.37 -3.24
CA THR A 31 -21.95 -12.95 -2.30
C THR A 31 -21.23 -13.73 -1.19
N GLU A 32 -20.30 -14.61 -1.54
CA GLU A 32 -19.52 -15.37 -0.56
C GLU A 32 -18.69 -14.45 0.35
N ILE A 33 -18.08 -13.40 -0.21
CA ILE A 33 -17.34 -12.41 0.58
C ILE A 33 -18.26 -11.70 1.58
N ALA A 34 -19.45 -11.27 1.14
CA ALA A 34 -20.41 -10.58 2.01
C ALA A 34 -20.90 -11.51 3.14
N GLU A 35 -21.25 -12.76 2.81
CA GLU A 35 -21.67 -13.77 3.76
C GLU A 35 -20.57 -14.05 4.81
N ARG A 36 -19.33 -14.27 4.35
CA ARG A 36 -18.17 -14.50 5.23
C ARG A 36 -17.88 -13.30 6.14
N ALA A 37 -18.06 -12.07 5.63
CA ALA A 37 -17.88 -10.84 6.40
C ALA A 37 -19.06 -10.52 7.35
N GLY A 38 -20.13 -11.32 7.33
CA GLY A 38 -21.33 -11.11 8.12
C GLY A 38 -22.10 -9.85 7.72
N VAL A 39 -22.12 -9.52 6.42
CA VAL A 39 -22.83 -8.35 5.87
C VAL A 39 -23.68 -8.73 4.66
N THR A 40 -24.58 -7.85 4.25
CA THR A 40 -25.39 -8.06 3.05
C THR A 40 -24.62 -7.68 1.78
N LYS A 41 -25.03 -8.25 0.63
CA LYS A 41 -24.52 -7.84 -0.69
C LYS A 41 -24.75 -6.35 -0.98
N SER A 42 -25.85 -5.77 -0.49
CA SER A 42 -26.09 -4.32 -0.58
C SER A 42 -25.06 -3.52 0.23
N THR A 43 -24.69 -4.02 1.42
CA THR A 43 -23.64 -3.40 2.24
C THR A 43 -22.27 -3.50 1.55
N PHE A 44 -21.97 -4.61 0.89
CA PHE A 44 -20.78 -4.72 0.05
C PHE A 44 -20.71 -3.59 -0.98
N PHE A 45 -21.76 -3.44 -1.80
CA PHE A 45 -21.76 -2.46 -2.89
C PHE A 45 -21.77 -1.01 -2.43
N ARG A 46 -22.19 -0.75 -1.18
CA ARG A 46 -22.04 0.58 -0.56
C ARG A 46 -20.58 0.92 -0.28
N HIS A 47 -19.72 -0.07 -0.06
CA HIS A 47 -18.31 0.12 0.25
C HIS A 47 -17.40 -0.06 -0.97
N PHE A 48 -17.72 -1.02 -1.85
CA PHE A 48 -16.88 -1.40 -2.98
C PHE A 48 -17.74 -1.66 -4.21
N PRO A 49 -17.41 -1.07 -5.37
CA PRO A 49 -18.16 -1.30 -6.60
C PRO A 49 -18.03 -2.75 -7.10
N ASP A 50 -16.89 -3.40 -6.82
CA ASP A 50 -16.59 -4.77 -7.22
C ASP A 50 -15.57 -5.42 -6.25
N LYS A 51 -15.20 -6.69 -6.48
CA LYS A 51 -14.26 -7.44 -5.60
C LYS A 51 -12.79 -7.08 -5.77
N ARG A 52 -12.36 -6.52 -6.91
CA ARG A 52 -10.96 -6.09 -7.10
C ARG A 52 -10.64 -4.85 -6.26
N GLU A 53 -11.63 -3.98 -6.01
CA GLU A 53 -11.43 -2.80 -5.16
C GLU A 53 -11.10 -3.13 -3.69
N LEU A 54 -11.31 -4.38 -3.26
CA LEU A 54 -10.92 -4.84 -1.91
C LEU A 54 -9.40 -4.90 -1.73
N LEU A 55 -8.62 -5.21 -2.77
CA LEU A 55 -7.15 -5.30 -2.66
C LEU A 55 -6.48 -3.93 -2.57
N VAL A 56 -7.14 -2.92 -3.09
CA VAL A 56 -6.71 -1.53 -3.05
C VAL A 56 -7.44 -0.76 -1.95
N ALA A 57 -8.13 -1.47 -1.06
CA ALA A 57 -8.84 -0.88 0.05
C ALA A 57 -7.86 -0.13 0.97
N GLY A 58 -7.83 1.19 0.85
CA GLY A 58 -6.92 2.06 1.60
C GLY A 58 -5.83 2.70 0.74
N GLN A 59 -5.79 2.44 -0.57
CA GLN A 59 -4.92 3.14 -1.51
C GLN A 59 -5.07 4.66 -1.38
N GLU A 60 -6.30 5.18 -1.39
CA GLU A 60 -6.53 6.63 -1.29
C GLU A 60 -5.95 7.21 0.00
N THR A 61 -6.13 6.50 1.11
CA THR A 61 -5.53 6.87 2.39
C THR A 61 -4.01 6.82 2.35
N LEU A 62 -3.43 5.78 1.75
CA LEU A 62 -1.98 5.64 1.59
C LEU A 62 -1.40 6.77 0.73
N SER A 63 -1.97 7.02 -0.46
CA SER A 63 -1.57 8.12 -1.34
C SER A 63 -1.66 9.48 -0.64
N ARG A 64 -2.74 9.71 0.12
CA ARG A 64 -2.89 10.94 0.92
C ARG A 64 -1.80 11.06 1.98
N LEU A 65 -1.52 10.00 2.73
CA LEU A 65 -0.49 10.02 3.78
C LEU A 65 0.92 10.23 3.21
N LEU A 66 1.23 9.62 2.07
CA LEU A 66 2.48 9.85 1.36
C LEU A 66 2.64 11.33 0.99
N ALA A 67 1.61 11.91 0.37
CA ALA A 67 1.60 13.32 0.00
C ALA A 67 1.71 14.23 1.24
N GLU A 68 0.93 13.98 2.29
CA GLU A 68 0.98 14.75 3.54
C GLU A 68 2.37 14.71 4.19
N GLY A 69 3.03 13.55 4.22
CA GLY A 69 4.38 13.44 4.79
C GLY A 69 5.42 14.20 3.97
N ILE A 70 5.32 14.17 2.64
CA ILE A 70 6.17 14.97 1.74
C ILE A 70 5.94 16.46 1.98
N THR A 71 4.68 16.91 2.00
CA THR A 71 4.34 18.32 2.23
C THR A 71 4.81 18.80 3.60
N ALA A 72 4.72 17.95 4.64
CA ALA A 72 5.13 18.29 6.00
C ALA A 72 6.65 18.23 6.26
N ALA A 73 7.46 17.71 5.32
CA ALA A 73 8.91 17.63 5.49
C ALA A 73 9.55 19.03 5.63
N PRO A 74 10.69 19.17 6.35
CA PRO A 74 11.41 20.44 6.49
C PRO A 74 11.66 21.14 5.14
N ALA A 75 11.63 22.47 5.11
CA ALA A 75 11.71 23.22 3.85
C ALA A 75 13.05 23.02 3.10
N ASP A 76 14.11 22.73 3.83
CA ASP A 76 15.46 22.44 3.35
C ASP A 76 15.72 20.96 3.06
N ALA A 77 14.74 20.08 3.30
CA ALA A 77 14.84 18.66 2.99
C ALA A 77 15.03 18.44 1.48
N SER A 78 15.98 17.58 1.13
CA SER A 78 16.14 17.09 -0.23
C SER A 78 14.89 16.33 -0.70
N PRO A 79 14.68 16.15 -2.02
CA PRO A 79 13.53 15.42 -2.52
C PRO A 79 13.38 14.01 -1.95
N LEU A 80 14.49 13.29 -1.75
CA LEU A 80 14.48 11.94 -1.17
C LEU A 80 14.21 11.95 0.34
N GLU A 81 14.63 12.98 1.08
CA GLU A 81 14.25 13.14 2.50
C GLU A 81 12.76 13.47 2.64
N ALA A 82 12.19 14.25 1.71
CA ALA A 82 10.75 14.48 1.69
C ALA A 82 9.97 13.19 1.36
N VAL A 83 10.44 12.38 0.40
CA VAL A 83 9.87 11.05 0.12
C VAL A 83 10.00 10.13 1.34
N ALA A 84 11.13 10.14 2.03
CA ALA A 84 11.33 9.38 3.26
C ALA A 84 10.29 9.74 4.34
N ALA A 85 10.03 11.04 4.57
CA ALA A 85 8.99 11.50 5.49
C ALA A 85 7.58 11.03 5.05
N GLY A 86 7.31 11.03 3.75
CA GLY A 86 6.10 10.42 3.17
C GLY A 86 5.97 8.93 3.51
N LEU A 87 7.03 8.16 3.28
CA LEU A 87 7.08 6.73 3.56
C LEU A 87 6.90 6.45 5.05
N GLU A 88 7.60 7.15 5.93
CA GLU A 88 7.46 7.02 7.38
C GLU A 88 6.02 7.20 7.84
N ARG A 89 5.39 8.30 7.41
CA ARG A 89 3.99 8.59 7.75
C ARG A 89 3.04 7.51 7.25
N ALA A 90 3.20 7.10 5.99
CA ALA A 90 2.34 6.10 5.37
C ALA A 90 2.53 4.70 5.98
N SER A 91 3.77 4.37 6.37
CA SER A 91 4.12 3.13 7.05
C SER A 91 3.65 3.07 8.50
N GLY A 92 3.50 4.21 9.18
CA GLY A 92 2.98 4.28 10.55
C GLY A 92 1.54 3.76 10.71
N GLU A 93 0.75 3.79 9.63
CA GLU A 93 -0.62 3.25 9.61
C GLU A 93 -0.65 1.74 9.33
N MET A 94 0.49 1.11 9.04
CA MET A 94 0.57 -0.32 8.75
C MET A 94 0.84 -1.09 10.04
N GLY A 95 -0.20 -1.77 10.53
CA GLY A 95 -0.14 -2.56 11.76
C GLY A 95 0.11 -4.06 11.53
N PRO A 96 0.12 -4.86 12.61
CA PRO A 96 0.33 -6.32 12.53
C PRO A 96 -0.62 -7.03 11.54
N ARG A 97 -1.87 -6.57 11.44
CA ARG A 97 -2.84 -7.11 10.46
C ARG A 97 -2.37 -6.91 9.02
N ASN A 98 -1.83 -5.74 8.68
CA ASN A 98 -1.28 -5.47 7.35
C ASN A 98 -0.09 -6.38 7.04
N ARG A 99 0.73 -6.72 8.06
CA ARG A 99 1.85 -7.66 7.92
C ARG A 99 1.36 -9.06 7.57
N GLU A 100 0.37 -9.56 8.30
CA GLU A 100 -0.19 -10.91 8.11
C GLU A 100 -0.87 -11.10 6.75
N LEU A 101 -1.49 -10.04 6.21
CA LEU A 101 -2.16 -10.10 4.91
C LEU A 101 -1.19 -10.04 3.72
N GLY A 102 0.04 -9.53 3.92
CA GLY A 102 1.00 -9.25 2.84
C GLY A 102 1.26 -10.44 1.90
N PRO A 103 1.69 -11.61 2.40
CA PRO A 103 1.97 -12.77 1.55
C PRO A 103 0.73 -13.27 0.82
N ARG A 104 -0.45 -13.22 1.45
CA ARG A 104 -1.73 -13.64 0.85
C ARG A 104 -2.17 -12.71 -0.27
N LEU A 105 -2.06 -11.39 -0.05
CA LEU A 105 -2.33 -10.37 -1.06
C LEU A 105 -1.38 -10.51 -2.26
N LYS A 106 -0.08 -10.73 -2.01
CA LYS A 106 0.93 -10.96 -3.05
C LYS A 106 0.59 -12.20 -3.88
N ALA A 107 0.23 -13.30 -3.24
CA ALA A 107 -0.17 -14.53 -3.93
C ALA A 107 -1.45 -14.34 -4.77
N ALA A 108 -2.46 -13.65 -4.23
CA ALA A 108 -3.70 -13.36 -4.96
C ALA A 108 -3.44 -12.50 -6.20
N VAL A 109 -2.63 -11.43 -6.08
CA VAL A 109 -2.24 -10.57 -7.21
C VAL A 109 -1.46 -11.36 -8.26
N ALA A 110 -0.51 -12.20 -7.85
CA ALA A 110 0.28 -13.00 -8.80
C ALA A 110 -0.59 -13.99 -9.62
N ALA A 111 -1.69 -14.47 -9.04
CA ALA A 111 -2.55 -15.48 -9.65
C ALA A 111 -3.60 -14.93 -10.66
N SER A 112 -3.78 -13.62 -10.77
CA SER A 112 -4.83 -13.03 -11.62
C SER A 112 -4.36 -11.78 -12.35
N THR A 113 -4.48 -11.78 -13.69
CA THR A 113 -4.18 -10.60 -14.53
C THR A 113 -5.01 -9.39 -14.15
N GLU A 114 -6.31 -9.56 -13.84
CA GLU A 114 -7.18 -8.46 -13.42
C GLU A 114 -6.65 -7.78 -12.15
N LEU A 115 -6.11 -8.57 -11.21
CA LEU A 115 -5.52 -8.04 -9.98
C LEU A 115 -4.16 -7.39 -10.21
N GLN A 116 -3.36 -7.91 -11.13
CA GLN A 116 -2.09 -7.27 -11.55
C GLN A 116 -2.35 -5.89 -12.16
N GLU A 117 -3.33 -5.77 -13.05
CA GLU A 117 -3.74 -4.49 -13.64
C GLU A 117 -4.17 -3.50 -12.56
N ARG A 118 -4.95 -3.97 -11.57
CA ARG A 118 -5.42 -3.10 -10.50
C ARG A 118 -4.30 -2.65 -9.55
N ASP A 119 -3.36 -3.53 -9.21
CA ASP A 119 -2.16 -3.18 -8.41
C ASP A 119 -1.22 -2.21 -9.16
N ALA A 120 -1.09 -2.37 -10.48
CA ALA A 120 -0.35 -1.44 -11.31
C ALA A 120 -0.98 -0.03 -11.26
N LEU A 121 -2.30 0.07 -11.44
CA LEU A 121 -3.02 1.33 -11.32
C LEU A 121 -2.90 1.95 -9.91
N LYS A 122 -2.83 1.11 -8.87
CA LYS A 122 -2.55 1.57 -7.51
C LYS A 122 -1.18 2.24 -7.40
N SER A 123 -0.16 1.60 -7.97
CA SER A 123 1.22 2.11 -7.97
C SER A 123 1.32 3.46 -8.68
N VAL A 124 0.63 3.60 -9.83
CA VAL A 124 0.52 4.88 -10.56
C VAL A 124 -0.10 5.97 -9.69
N GLY A 125 -1.18 5.67 -8.96
CA GLY A 125 -1.82 6.63 -8.07
C GLY A 125 -0.94 7.08 -6.88
N MET A 126 -0.04 6.21 -6.41
CA MET A 126 0.95 6.58 -5.39
C MET A 126 2.02 7.51 -5.97
N ALA A 127 2.58 7.15 -7.13
CA ALA A 127 3.58 7.98 -7.82
C ALA A 127 3.03 9.37 -8.13
N ALA A 128 1.79 9.47 -8.62
CA ALA A 128 1.13 10.73 -8.92
C ALA A 128 0.98 11.61 -7.67
N ALA A 129 0.52 11.05 -6.55
CA ALA A 129 0.35 11.80 -5.29
C ALA A 129 1.68 12.35 -4.76
N MET A 130 2.74 11.55 -4.79
CA MET A 130 4.08 11.99 -4.38
C MET A 130 4.66 13.03 -5.34
N THR A 131 4.46 12.84 -6.64
CA THR A 131 4.93 13.79 -7.66
C THR A 131 4.27 15.14 -7.47
N SER A 132 2.94 15.20 -7.33
CA SER A 132 2.22 16.45 -7.07
C SER A 132 2.74 17.14 -5.81
N ALA A 133 2.92 16.42 -4.71
CA ALA A 133 3.44 16.99 -3.46
C ALA A 133 4.88 17.53 -3.61
N LEU A 134 5.75 16.85 -4.37
CA LEU A 134 7.11 17.33 -4.63
C LEU A 134 7.13 18.56 -5.55
N LEU A 135 6.27 18.60 -6.58
CA LEU A 135 6.13 19.77 -7.45
C LEU A 135 5.65 21.01 -6.68
N GLU A 136 4.69 20.84 -5.75
CA GLU A 136 4.23 21.92 -4.87
C GLU A 136 5.34 22.47 -3.96
N ARG A 137 6.33 21.63 -3.62
CA ARG A 137 7.55 22.04 -2.90
C ARG A 137 8.60 22.71 -3.78
N GLY A 138 8.32 22.89 -5.07
CA GLY A 138 9.25 23.49 -6.03
C GLY A 138 10.35 22.55 -6.51
N VAL A 139 10.21 21.23 -6.32
CA VAL A 139 11.15 20.25 -6.87
C VAL A 139 11.03 20.23 -8.41
N PRO A 140 12.13 20.26 -9.17
CA PRO A 140 12.08 20.15 -10.63
C PRO A 140 11.38 18.87 -11.10
N GLU A 141 10.61 18.96 -12.19
CA GLU A 141 9.72 17.89 -12.68
C GLU A 141 10.40 16.52 -12.82
N THR A 142 11.54 16.44 -13.53
CA THR A 142 12.28 15.18 -13.70
C THR A 142 12.72 14.58 -12.36
N THR A 143 13.16 15.43 -11.43
CA THR A 143 13.59 14.99 -10.09
C THR A 143 12.40 14.53 -9.25
N ALA A 144 11.25 15.21 -9.35
CA ALA A 144 10.01 14.83 -8.66
C ALA A 144 9.50 13.47 -9.14
N HIS A 145 9.48 13.22 -10.45
CA HIS A 145 9.11 11.93 -11.02
C HIS A 145 10.06 10.81 -10.57
N LEU A 146 11.38 11.01 -10.72
CA LEU A 146 12.36 10.01 -10.31
C LEU A 146 12.26 9.67 -8.82
N ALA A 147 12.19 10.68 -7.95
CA ALA A 147 12.07 10.48 -6.50
C ALA A 147 10.76 9.77 -6.15
N SER A 148 9.66 10.06 -6.85
CA SER A 148 8.36 9.41 -6.63
C SER A 148 8.39 7.93 -7.04
N GLU A 149 8.98 7.60 -8.18
CA GLU A 149 9.14 6.20 -8.62
C GLU A 149 10.05 5.41 -7.67
N MET A 150 11.14 6.03 -7.20
CA MET A 150 11.97 5.44 -6.14
C MET A 150 11.17 5.22 -4.85
N GLY A 151 10.32 6.17 -4.45
CA GLY A 151 9.43 6.05 -3.30
C GLY A 151 8.43 4.89 -3.44
N VAL A 152 7.78 4.74 -4.61
CA VAL A 152 6.88 3.61 -4.89
C VAL A 152 7.63 2.29 -4.77
N LEU A 153 8.80 2.19 -5.41
CA LEU A 153 9.60 0.96 -5.40
C LEU A 153 10.09 0.63 -3.98
N ALA A 154 10.54 1.63 -3.23
CA ALA A 154 10.93 1.51 -1.83
C ALA A 154 9.80 0.98 -0.95
N PHE A 155 8.59 1.53 -1.12
CA PHE A 155 7.42 1.04 -0.39
C PHE A 155 7.09 -0.41 -0.75
N LYS A 156 7.03 -0.77 -2.04
CA LYS A 156 6.65 -2.13 -2.48
C LYS A 156 7.66 -3.18 -1.99
N GLN A 157 8.96 -2.93 -2.15
CA GLN A 157 9.99 -3.86 -1.69
C GLN A 157 10.10 -3.88 -0.16
N GLY A 158 10.01 -2.73 0.49
CA GLY A 158 10.00 -2.64 1.96
C GLY A 158 8.83 -3.41 2.56
N TYR A 159 7.63 -3.31 1.97
CA TYR A 159 6.45 -4.06 2.38
C TYR A 159 6.61 -5.57 2.17
N ALA A 160 7.20 -5.99 1.05
CA ALA A 160 7.51 -7.40 0.84
C ALA A 160 8.49 -7.93 1.90
N ARG A 161 9.62 -7.23 2.14
CA ARG A 161 10.61 -7.61 3.15
C ARG A 161 10.01 -7.68 4.56
N TRP A 162 9.22 -6.68 4.94
CA TRP A 162 8.57 -6.61 6.25
C TRP A 162 7.52 -7.71 6.46
N SER A 163 6.71 -8.00 5.45
CA SER A 163 5.63 -9.00 5.54
C SER A 163 6.13 -10.45 5.46
N GLU A 164 7.29 -10.68 4.83
CA GLU A 164 7.91 -12.01 4.71
C GLU A 164 9.01 -12.27 5.76
N GLY A 165 9.50 -11.22 6.45
CA GLY A 165 10.56 -11.32 7.45
C GLY A 165 10.13 -11.97 8.78
N GLU A 166 11.11 -12.39 9.59
CA GLU A 166 10.89 -13.07 10.87
C GLU A 166 10.16 -12.16 11.87
N ARG A 167 9.27 -12.74 12.69
CA ARG A 167 8.48 -11.97 13.69
C ARG A 167 9.34 -11.30 14.78
N SER A 168 10.59 -11.75 14.99
CA SER A 168 11.54 -11.10 15.89
C SER A 168 12.10 -9.79 15.36
N ASP A 169 11.98 -9.54 14.05
CA ASP A 169 12.13 -8.21 13.48
C ASP A 169 10.85 -7.44 13.79
N ASP A 170 10.81 -6.86 15.00
CA ASP A 170 9.75 -5.95 15.47
C ASP A 170 9.90 -4.55 14.87
N ASP A 171 10.72 -4.44 13.82
CA ASP A 171 10.89 -3.21 13.08
C ASP A 171 9.62 -2.91 12.28
N GLY A 172 9.10 -1.70 12.46
CA GLY A 172 7.98 -1.22 11.67
C GLY A 172 8.33 -1.15 10.18
N LEU A 173 7.31 -1.22 9.32
CA LEU A 173 7.44 -1.14 7.86
C LEU A 173 8.33 0.03 7.40
N ALA A 174 8.32 1.15 8.12
CA ALA A 174 9.10 2.34 7.81
C ALA A 174 10.59 2.01 7.68
N ARG A 175 11.16 1.19 8.58
CA ARG A 175 12.58 0.82 8.53
C ARG A 175 12.93 0.15 7.21
N HIS A 176 12.19 -0.91 6.85
CA HIS A 176 12.41 -1.64 5.61
C HIS A 176 12.22 -0.78 4.36
N ALA A 177 11.22 0.12 4.34
CA ALA A 177 11.00 1.01 3.21
C ALA A 177 12.14 2.03 3.05
N LEU A 178 12.63 2.60 4.16
CA LEU A 178 13.74 3.56 4.16
C LEU A 178 15.07 2.91 3.77
N ASP A 179 15.34 1.70 4.25
CA ASP A 179 16.52 0.93 3.86
C ASP A 179 16.55 0.70 2.34
N VAL A 180 15.42 0.28 1.76
CA VAL A 180 15.31 0.15 0.30
C VAL A 180 15.48 1.50 -0.40
N LEU A 181 14.91 2.60 0.13
CA LEU A 181 15.07 3.92 -0.48
C LEU A 181 16.55 4.33 -0.56
N GLN A 182 17.33 4.03 0.49
CA GLN A 182 18.78 4.26 0.48
C GLN A 182 19.50 3.36 -0.53
N GLU A 183 19.17 2.07 -0.58
CA GLU A 183 19.71 1.15 -1.60
C GLU A 183 19.45 1.66 -3.03
N LEU A 184 18.23 2.13 -3.30
CA LEU A 184 17.85 2.69 -4.59
C LEU A 184 18.63 3.97 -4.90
N ARG A 185 18.83 4.85 -3.92
CA ARG A 185 19.66 6.06 -4.08
C ARG A 185 21.08 5.71 -4.48
N THR A 186 21.70 4.74 -3.80
CA THR A 186 23.06 4.27 -4.12
C THR A 186 23.10 3.64 -5.51
N ALA A 187 22.10 2.82 -5.86
CA ALA A 187 22.01 2.20 -7.18
C ALA A 187 21.88 3.25 -8.29
N THR A 188 21.06 4.28 -8.12
CA THR A 188 20.92 5.38 -9.09
C THR A 188 22.22 6.16 -9.26
N ALA A 189 22.95 6.45 -8.18
CA ALA A 189 24.25 7.11 -8.25
C ALA A 189 25.32 6.27 -8.97
N ALA A 190 25.19 4.95 -8.96
CA ALA A 190 26.10 4.05 -9.66
C ALA A 190 25.82 3.94 -11.18
N LEU A 191 24.72 4.51 -11.69
CA LEU A 191 24.37 4.46 -13.11
C LEU A 191 25.14 5.48 -13.98
N GLY A 192 25.86 6.44 -13.39
CA GLY A 192 26.67 7.43 -14.10
C GLY A 192 26.57 8.83 -13.52
#